data_AF-A0A5B7ISN0-F1
#
_entry.id   AF-A0A5B7ISN0-F1
#
_cell.length_a   1.000
_cell.length_b   1.000
_cell.length_c   1.000
_cell.angle_alpha   90.00
_cell.angle_beta   90.00
_cell.angle_gamma   90.00
#
_symmetry.space_group_name_H-M   'P 1'
#
loop_
_entity.id
_entity.type
_entity.pdbx_description
1 polymer ?
#
loop_
_entity_poly.entity_id
_entity_poly.type
_entity_poly.pdbx_seq_one_letter_code
_entity_poly.pdbx_strand_id
1 'polypeptide(L)' 'MKLEKWLHSSMKIEMTDGRTLVGSFVCTDRDNNIILGSCTEHLRPDGNTFSIL' A
#
# COMPACT_ATOMS: atom_id res chain seq x y z
N MET A 1 12.71 11.79 -12.66
CA MET A 1 13.11 10.72 -11.72
C MET A 1 12.33 9.44 -12.04
N LYS A 2 12.75 8.24 -11.62
CA LYS A 2 12.01 6.98 -11.95
C LYS A 2 10.65 6.86 -11.24
N LEU A 3 10.55 7.33 -10.00
CA LEU A 3 9.31 7.23 -9.20
C LEU A 3 8.20 8.19 -9.64
N GLU A 4 8.53 9.35 -10.21
CA GLU A 4 7.53 10.31 -10.72
C GLU A 4 6.60 9.68 -11.76
N LYS A 5 7.10 8.68 -12.51
CA LYS A 5 6.31 7.94 -13.50
C LYS A 5 5.20 7.07 -12.88
N TRP A 6 5.28 6.82 -11.58
CA TRP A 6 4.28 6.05 -10.84
C TRP A 6 3.30 6.92 -10.09
N LEU A 7 3.45 8.26 -10.14
CA LEU A 7 2.48 9.17 -9.53
C LEU A 7 1.09 8.90 -10.08
N HIS A 8 0.12 8.84 -9.18
CA HIS A 8 -1.28 8.49 -9.40
C HIS A 8 -1.54 7.07 -9.93
N SER A 9 -0.50 6.26 -10.13
CA SER A 9 -0.65 4.84 -10.48
C SER A 9 -0.98 4.01 -9.24
N SER A 10 -1.64 2.87 -9.43
CA SER A 10 -1.87 1.91 -8.36
C SER A 10 -0.53 1.29 -7.93
N MET A 11 -0.29 1.26 -6.62
CA MET A 11 0.89 0.70 -5.97
C MET A 11 0.45 -0.32 -4.91
N LYS A 12 1.09 -1.48 -4.94
CA LYS A 12 0.94 -2.54 -3.92
C LYS A 12 2.19 -2.53 -3.04
N ILE A 13 2.00 -2.49 -1.72
CA ILE A 13 3.07 -2.54 -0.71
C ILE A 13 2.82 -3.76 0.19
N GLU A 14 3.83 -4.61 0.32
CA GLU A 14 3.82 -5.72 1.29
C GLU A 14 4.53 -5.27 2.56
N MET A 15 3.78 -5.22 3.65
CA MET A 15 4.29 -4.83 4.96
C MET A 15 5.08 -6.00 5.58
N THR A 16 6.06 -5.68 6.42
CA THR A 16 6.89 -6.70 7.09
C THR A 16 6.11 -7.58 8.06
N ASP A 17 5.02 -7.04 8.63
CA ASP A 17 4.06 -7.79 9.45
C ASP A 17 3.10 -8.65 8.63
N GLY A 18 3.15 -8.54 7.30
CA GLY A 18 2.39 -9.37 6.40
C GLY A 18 1.16 -8.77 5.76
N ARG A 19 0.72 -7.59 6.20
CA ARG A 19 -0.41 -6.90 5.57
C ARG A 19 -0.03 -6.45 4.16
N THR A 20 -1.02 -6.30 3.28
CA THR A 20 -0.85 -5.74 1.93
C THR A 20 -1.64 -4.45 1.81
N LEU A 21 -0.96 -3.35 1.52
CA LEU A 21 -1.58 -2.05 1.21
C LEU A 21 -1.67 -1.89 -0.31
N VAL A 22 -2.84 -1.50 -0.81
CA VAL A 22 -3.05 -1.16 -2.23
C VAL A 22 -3.67 0.22 -2.31
N GLY A 23 -3.02 1.15 -2.99
CA GLY A 23 -3.52 2.52 -3.14
C GLY A 23 -2.86 3.26 -4.30
N SER A 24 -3.31 4.47 -4.56
CA SER A 24 -2.69 5.36 -5.55
C SER A 24 -1.44 6.00 -4.98
N PHE A 25 -0.30 5.88 -5.64
CA PHE A 25 0.95 6.52 -5.20
C PHE A 25 0.87 8.04 -5.39
N VAL A 26 0.81 8.79 -4.28
CA VAL A 26 0.61 10.25 -4.32
C VAL A 26 1.93 11.00 -4.27
N CYS A 27 2.83 10.59 -3.38
CA CYS A 27 4.16 11.19 -3.25
C CYS A 27 5.08 10.33 -2.40
N THR A 28 6.35 10.72 -2.39
CA THR A 28 7.38 10.20 -1.49
C THR A 28 8.32 11.34 -1.08
N ASP A 29 8.98 11.20 0.08
CA ASP A 29 10.03 12.11 0.53
C ASP A 29 11.44 11.51 0.37
N ARG A 30 12.46 12.19 0.92
CA ARG A 30 13.87 11.75 0.86
C ARG A 30 14.13 10.47 1.65
N ASP A 31 13.34 10.22 2.69
CA ASP A 31 13.50 9.09 3.58
C ASP A 31 12.69 7.87 3.10
N ASN A 32 12.04 7.99 1.93
CA ASN A 32 11.17 7.01 1.30
C ASN A 32 9.86 6.77 2.06
N ASN A 33 9.39 7.76 2.83
CA ASN A 33 8.03 7.72 3.35
C ASN A 33 7.05 7.91 2.19
N ILE A 34 6.06 7.04 2.08
CA ILE A 34 5.10 7.03 0.97
C ILE A 34 3.72 7.48 1.47
N ILE A 35 3.07 8.35 0.70
CA ILE A 35 1.64 8.63 0.83
C ILE A 35 0.86 7.85 -0.23
N LEU A 36 -0.09 7.02 0.22
CA LEU A 36 -1.05 6.33 -0.62
C LEU A 36 -2.43 6.98 -0.51
N GLY A 37 -2.98 7.44 -1.63
CA GLY A 37 -4.37 7.88 -1.74
C GLY A 37 -5.31 6.70 -1.98
N SER A 38 -6.57 6.80 -1.54
CA SER A 38 -7.61 5.77 -1.74
C SER A 38 -7.14 4.36 -1.37
N CYS A 39 -6.45 4.23 -0.23
CA CYS A 39 -5.76 3.01 0.16
C CYS A 39 -6.72 1.97 0.76
N THR A 40 -6.54 0.71 0.38
CA THR A 40 -7.17 -0.47 0.99
C THR A 40 -6.09 -1.34 1.64
N GLU A 41 -6.36 -1.78 2.88
CA GLU A 41 -5.51 -2.72 3.61
C GLU A 41 -6.09 -4.14 3.53
N HIS A 42 -5.22 -5.12 3.27
CA HIS A 42 -5.56 -6.55 3.28
C HIS A 42 -4.74 -7.23 4.38
N LEU A 43 -5.42 -7.88 5.31
CA LEU A 43 -4.80 -8.69 6.35
C LEU A 43 -4.32 -10.03 5.77
N ARG A 44 -3.32 -10.65 6.40
CA ARG A 44 -2.92 -12.01 5.97
C ARG A 44 -4.05 -13.01 6.22
N PRO A 45 -4.18 -14.04 5.36
CA PRO A 45 -5.19 -15.10 5.52
C PRO A 45 -5.09 -15.87 6.85
N ASP A 46 -3.92 -15.92 7.47
CA ASP A 46 -3.64 -16.66 8.71
C ASP A 46 -3.92 -15.84 9.99
N GLY A 47 -4.20 -14.54 9.85
CA GLY A 47 -4.66 -13.69 10.94
C GLY A 47 -6.17 -13.76 11.09
N ASN A 48 -6.68 -14.83 11.70
CA ASN A 48 -8.07 -15.05 12.15
C ASN A 48 -9.02 -13.85 11.99
N THR A 49 -9.49 -13.62 10.77
CA THR A 49 -10.64 -12.76 10.47
C THR A 49 -11.30 -13.43 9.28
N PHE A 50 -12.21 -14.36 9.62
CA PHE A 50 -13.34 -14.63 8.75
C PHE A 50 -13.84 -13.29 8.24
N SER A 51 -13.93 -13.19 6.92
CA SER A 51 -14.83 -12.26 6.25
C SER A 51 -16.13 -12.19 7.04
N ILE A 52 -16.32 -11.12 7.81
CA ILE A 52 -17.65 -10.70 8.25
C ILE A 52 -18.23 -9.82 7.14
N LEU A 53 -18.29 -10.40 5.95
CA LEU A 53 -19.16 -10.10 4.82
C LEU A 53 -19.34 -11.40 4.04
#